data_AF-A0A936XDJ4-F1
#
_entry.id   AF-A0A936XDJ4-F1
#
_cell.length_a   1.000
_cell.length_b   1.000
_cell.length_c   1.000
_cell.angle_alpha   90.00
_cell.angle_beta   90.00
_cell.angle_gamma   90.00
#
_symmetry.space_group_name_H-M   'P 1'
#
loop_
_entity.id
_entity.type
_entity.pdbx_description
1 polymer ?
#
loop_
_entity_poly.entity_id
_entity_poly.type
_entity_poly.pdbx_seq_one_letter_code
_entity_poly.pdbx_strand_id
1 'polypeptide(L)'
;MYSSSTCNYYVVETASGYTLIRTYGSYRPIEGSIIYGNLSATGTRDLYNRTYGVIFTGSVTDYWMNYYDAQDALDYYCPLGKNQVREFKKSAETAK
;
A
#
# COMPACT_ATOMS: atom_id res chain seq x y z
N MET A 1 0.26 4.68 5.25
CA MET A 1 0.26 4.36 3.81
C MET A 1 1.48 4.97 3.12
N TYR A 2 2.19 4.19 2.27
CA TYR A 2 3.25 4.69 1.38
C TYR A 2 2.91 4.46 -0.09
N SER A 3 3.30 5.40 -0.95
CA SER A 3 3.09 5.32 -2.39
C SER A 3 4.11 6.20 -3.15
N SER A 4 5.00 5.65 -4.01
CA SER A 4 5.89 6.40 -4.95
C SER A 4 5.49 6.42 -6.45
N SER A 5 5.51 7.58 -7.11
CA SER A 5 5.12 7.75 -8.54
C SER A 5 5.91 6.89 -9.53
N THR A 6 7.05 6.35 -9.11
CA THR A 6 7.91 5.47 -9.92
C THR A 6 7.56 3.99 -9.79
N CYS A 7 6.53 3.66 -9.00
CA CYS A 7 6.33 2.32 -8.51
C CYS A 7 4.87 1.92 -8.38
N ASN A 8 4.56 0.76 -8.95
CA ASN A 8 3.19 0.24 -8.98
C ASN A 8 2.81 -0.48 -7.68
N TYR A 9 3.73 -0.57 -6.72
CA TYR A 9 3.51 -1.15 -5.41
C TYR A 9 3.27 -0.05 -4.38
N TYR A 10 2.32 -0.31 -3.47
CA TYR A 10 2.00 0.57 -2.35
C TYR A 10 1.63 -0.27 -1.13
N VAL A 11 1.86 0.31 0.04
CA VAL A 11 1.61 -0.36 1.33
C VAL A 11 0.43 0.31 2.02
N VAL A 12 -0.52 -0.51 2.46
CA VAL A 12 -1.68 -0.11 3.25
C VAL A 12 -1.50 -0.63 4.67
N GLU A 13 -1.77 0.23 5.64
CA GLU A 13 -1.81 -0.14 7.05
C GLU A 13 -3.21 -0.67 7.38
N THR A 14 -3.26 -1.80 8.06
CA THR A 14 -4.48 -2.51 8.47
C THR A 14 -4.42 -2.77 9.98
N ALA A 15 -5.55 -3.15 10.58
CA ALA A 15 -5.61 -3.48 12.01
C ALA A 15 -4.70 -4.67 12.40
N SER A 16 -4.29 -5.49 11.43
CA SER A 16 -3.47 -6.69 11.63
C SER A 16 -2.03 -6.52 11.11
N GLY A 17 -1.59 -5.28 10.85
CA GLY A 17 -0.25 -4.97 10.30
C GLY A 17 -0.33 -4.34 8.92
N TYR A 18 0.62 -4.63 8.05
CA TYR A 18 0.75 -4.01 6.75
C TYR A 18 0.44 -5.00 5.62
N THR A 19 -0.16 -4.46 4.56
CA THR A 19 -0.48 -5.21 3.34
C THR A 19 0.17 -4.52 2.15
N LEU A 20 0.92 -5.29 1.37
CA LEU A 20 1.53 -4.85 0.12
C LEU A 20 0.61 -5.17 -1.05
N ILE A 21 0.35 -4.15 -1.85
CA ILE A 21 -0.57 -4.25 -2.98
C ILE A 21 0.12 -3.71 -4.22
N ARG A 22 -0.01 -4.47 -5.31
CA ARG A 22 0.36 -4.07 -6.65
C ARG A 22 -0.85 -3.51 -7.37
N THR A 23 -0.78 -2.25 -7.79
CA THR A 23 -1.75 -1.65 -8.72
C THR A 23 -1.51 -2.12 -10.16
N TYR A 24 -2.58 -2.18 -10.94
CA TYR A 24 -2.51 -2.37 -12.38
C TYR A 24 -3.00 -1.10 -13.10
N GLY A 25 -2.36 -0.76 -14.21
CA GLY A 25 -2.70 0.41 -15.02
C GLY A 25 -2.14 1.72 -14.46
N SER A 26 -2.79 2.83 -14.82
CA SER A 26 -2.35 4.19 -14.45
C SER A 26 -2.91 4.68 -13.11
N TYR A 27 -3.71 3.85 -12.42
CA TYR A 27 -4.36 4.25 -11.17
C TYR A 27 -3.51 3.87 -9.96
N ARG A 28 -3.18 4.87 -9.14
CA ARG A 28 -2.30 4.71 -8.00
C ARG A 28 -2.78 5.56 -6.82
N PRO A 29 -3.19 4.94 -5.70
CA PRO A 29 -3.57 5.70 -4.50
C PRO A 29 -2.40 6.60 -4.04
N ILE A 30 -2.64 7.89 -3.77
CA ILE A 30 -1.62 8.78 -3.20
C ILE A 30 -1.48 8.56 -1.69
N GLU A 31 -0.30 8.81 -1.12
CA GLU A 31 -0.07 8.69 0.32
C GLU A 31 -1.18 9.34 1.16
N GLY A 32 -1.69 8.61 2.15
CA GLY A 32 -2.81 9.03 2.98
C GLY A 32 -4.21 8.66 2.45
N SER A 33 -4.32 8.05 1.27
CA SER A 33 -5.59 7.49 0.78
C SER A 33 -6.10 6.36 1.67
N ILE A 34 -7.41 6.30 1.89
CA ILE A 34 -8.04 5.22 2.64
C ILE A 34 -8.59 4.18 1.66
N ILE A 35 -8.07 2.96 1.73
CA ILE A 35 -8.46 1.85 0.86
C ILE A 35 -9.29 0.83 1.64
N TYR A 36 -10.43 0.44 1.07
CA TYR A 36 -11.27 -0.65 1.56
C TYR A 36 -11.26 -1.81 0.59
N GLY A 37 -11.38 -3.01 1.12
CA GLY A 37 -11.44 -4.25 0.37
C GLY A 37 -10.96 -5.42 1.22
N ASN A 38 -10.90 -6.60 0.61
CA ASN A 38 -10.24 -7.73 1.25
C ASN A 38 -8.73 -7.52 1.17
N LEU A 39 -8.06 -7.22 2.30
CA LEU A 39 -6.61 -6.99 2.36
C LEU A 39 -5.86 -8.12 3.08
N SER A 40 -6.55 -9.20 3.44
CA SER A 40 -6.05 -10.31 4.28
C SER A 40 -6.03 -11.65 3.54
N ALA A 41 -5.88 -11.59 2.22
CA ALA A 41 -5.73 -12.75 1.35
C ALA A 41 -4.80 -12.36 0.20
N THR A 42 -4.08 -13.29 -0.41
CA THR A 42 -3.30 -13.01 -1.63
C THR A 42 -4.17 -13.05 -2.89
N GLY A 43 -3.75 -12.34 -3.93
CA GLY A 43 -4.39 -12.37 -5.26
C GLY A 43 -5.04 -11.05 -5.72
N THR A 44 -5.45 -11.04 -6.98
CA THR A 44 -6.09 -9.91 -7.67
C THR A 44 -7.54 -9.75 -7.27
N ARG A 45 -7.94 -8.52 -6.97
CA ARG A 45 -9.32 -8.15 -6.62
C ARG A 45 -9.56 -6.67 -6.84
N ASP A 46 -10.83 -6.30 -6.79
CA ASP A 46 -11.21 -4.90 -6.80
C ASP A 46 -11.16 -4.32 -5.39
N LEU A 47 -10.58 -3.14 -5.31
CA LEU A 47 -10.37 -2.34 -4.11
C LEU A 47 -11.07 -0.99 -4.29
N TYR A 48 -11.58 -0.47 -3.19
CA TYR A 48 -12.27 0.81 -3.17
C TYR A 48 -11.40 1.87 -2.51
N ASN A 49 -11.09 2.95 -3.23
CA ASN A 49 -10.44 4.11 -2.64
C ASN A 49 -11.51 5.10 -2.16
N ARG A 50 -11.69 5.20 -0.84
CA ARG A 50 -12.68 6.10 -0.23
C ARG A 50 -12.33 7.57 -0.41
N THR A 51 -11.04 7.91 -0.50
CA THR A 51 -10.60 9.30 -0.65
C THR A 51 -11.02 9.89 -2.00
N TYR A 52 -11.01 9.08 -3.06
CA TYR A 52 -11.36 9.51 -4.43
C TYR A 52 -12.71 8.97 -4.91
N GLY A 53 -13.32 8.05 -4.17
CA GLY A 53 -14.62 7.47 -4.52
C GLY A 53 -14.58 6.53 -5.73
N VAL A 54 -13.44 5.88 -5.99
CA VAL A 54 -13.26 5.02 -7.18
C VAL A 54 -12.92 3.58 -6.82
N ILE A 55 -13.36 2.65 -7.67
CA ILE A 55 -13.01 1.23 -7.61
C ILE A 55 -11.87 0.99 -8.60
N PHE A 56 -10.88 0.22 -8.19
CA PHE A 56 -9.74 -0.12 -9.01
C PHE A 56 -9.25 -1.54 -8.69
N THR A 57 -8.65 -2.18 -9.68
CA THR A 57 -8.12 -3.53 -9.52
C THR A 57 -6.68 -3.49 -8.98
N GLY A 58 -6.43 -4.24 -7.91
CA GLY A 58 -5.12 -4.42 -7.30
C GLY A 58 -4.87 -5.87 -6.92
N SER A 59 -3.61 -6.30 -6.93
CA SER A 59 -3.22 -7.61 -6.41
C SER A 59 -2.53 -7.47 -5.08
N VAL A 60 -3.09 -8.12 -4.06
CA VAL A 60 -2.42 -8.26 -2.76
C VAL A 60 -1.34 -9.33 -2.90
N THR A 61 -0.10 -8.93 -2.69
CA THR A 61 1.06 -9.83 -2.78
C THR A 61 1.34 -10.44 -1.41
N ASP A 62 1.42 -9.59 -0.38
CA ASP A 62 1.71 -9.99 1.00
C ASP A 62 0.79 -9.23 1.96
N TYR A 63 0.41 -9.84 3.08
CA TYR A 63 -0.50 -9.29 4.07
C TYR A 63 -0.09 -9.65 5.50
N TRP A 64 -0.61 -8.91 6.48
CA TRP A 64 -0.28 -9.07 7.91
C TRP A 64 1.22 -8.97 8.23
N MET A 65 1.95 -8.22 7.41
CA MET A 65 3.36 -7.98 7.62
C MET A 65 3.58 -7.02 8.78
N ASN A 66 4.70 -7.14 9.47
CA ASN A 66 5.13 -6.11 10.40
C ASN A 66 5.70 -4.89 9.63
N TYR A 67 6.04 -3.82 10.35
CA TYR A 67 6.58 -2.59 9.75
C TYR A 67 7.90 -2.80 8.98
N TYR A 68 8.77 -3.69 9.46
CA TYR A 68 10.06 -3.98 8.85
C TYR A 68 9.90 -4.86 7.61
N ASP A 69 9.14 -5.94 7.69
CA ASP A 69 8.85 -6.82 6.56
C ASP A 69 8.19 -6.06 5.41
N ALA A 70 7.29 -5.12 5.72
CA ALA A 70 6.66 -4.29 4.71
C ALA A 70 7.63 -3.29 4.05
N GLN A 71 8.62 -2.76 4.79
CA GLN A 71 9.69 -1.96 4.20
C GLN A 71 10.58 -2.80 3.31
N ASP A 72 11.02 -3.97 3.78
CA ASP A 72 11.89 -4.87 3.02
C ASP A 72 11.21 -5.35 1.73
N ALA A 73 9.94 -5.76 1.82
CA ALA A 73 9.16 -6.17 0.66
C ALA A 73 9.03 -5.01 -0.34
N LEU A 74 8.72 -3.81 0.14
CA LEU A 74 8.62 -2.66 -0.73
C LEU A 74 9.99 -2.28 -1.32
N ASP A 75 11.09 -2.32 -0.58
CA ASP A 75 12.44 -2.09 -1.08
C ASP A 75 12.85 -3.13 -2.14
N TYR A 76 12.41 -4.38 -1.97
CA TYR A 76 12.61 -5.45 -2.93
C TYR A 76 11.85 -5.21 -4.25
N TYR A 77 10.56 -4.90 -4.19
CA TYR A 77 9.73 -4.67 -5.39
C TYR A 77 9.94 -3.29 -6.01
N CYS A 78 10.43 -2.34 -5.22
CA CYS A 78 10.43 -0.92 -5.54
C CYS A 78 11.76 -0.26 -5.19
N PRO A 79 12.92 -0.78 -5.61
CA PRO A 79 14.22 -0.32 -5.10
C PRO A 79 14.37 1.20 -5.24
N LEU A 80 14.53 1.89 -4.11
CA LEU A 80 14.99 3.26 -4.16
C LEU A 80 16.47 3.25 -4.52
N GLY A 81 16.90 4.23 -5.32
CA GLY A 81 18.32 4.44 -5.56
C GLY A 81 19.10 4.53 -4.23
N LYS A 82 20.38 4.17 -4.25
CA LYS A 82 21.25 4.08 -3.06
C LYS A 82 21.06 5.29 -2.12
N ASN A 83 20.92 5.03 -0.81
CA ASN A 83 20.81 6.00 0.29
C ASN A 83 19.46 6.72 0.49
N GLN A 84 18.34 6.09 0.18
CA GLN A 84 17.02 6.61 0.54
C GLN A 84 16.39 5.67 1.60
N VAL A 85 16.06 6.23 2.77
CA VAL A 85 15.29 5.51 3.80
C VAL A 85 13.81 5.81 3.59
N ARG A 86 12.99 4.78 3.60
CA ARG A 86 11.58 4.85 3.26
C ARG A 86 10.73 4.81 4.53
N GLU A 87 10.30 5.98 5.00
CA GLU A 87 9.41 6.04 6.16
C GLU A 87 7.95 5.95 5.71
N PHE A 88 7.21 4.99 6.26
CA PHE A 88 5.77 4.98 6.04
C PHE A 88 5.14 6.08 6.87
N LYS A 89 4.48 7.03 6.21
CA LYS A 89 3.56 7.91 6.92
C LYS A 89 2.45 7.04 7.49
N LYS A 90 2.40 6.92 8.82
CA LYS A 90 1.26 6.32 9.51
C LYS A 90 0.00 6.97 8.95
N SER A 91 -0.97 6.13 8.63
CA SER A 91 -2.27 6.61 8.19
C SER A 91 -2.79 7.45 9.35
N ALA A 92 -3.06 8.74 9.14
CA ALA A 92 -3.47 9.61 10.22
C ALA A 92 -4.74 9.03 10.86
N GLU A 93 -4.59 8.38 12.01
CA GLU A 93 -5.57 8.44 13.09
C GLU A 93 -5.72 9.92 13.41
N THR A 94 -6.54 10.61 12.61
CA THR A 94 -7.06 11.90 13.03
C THR A 94 -8.01 11.57 14.14
N ALA A 95 -7.47 11.62 15.36
CA ALA A 95 -8.20 11.70 16.59
C ALA A 95 -9.34 12.71 16.42
N LYS A 96 -10.58 12.24 16.58
CA LYS A 96 -11.58 12.92 17.41
C LYS A 96 -12.69 11.97 17.80
#